data_AF-S4R924-F1
#
_entry.id   AF-S4R924-F1
#
_cell.length_a   1.000
_cell.length_b   1.000
_cell.length_c   1.000
_cell.angle_alpha   90.00
_cell.angle_beta   90.00
_cell.angle_gamma   90.00
#
_symmetry.space_group_name_H-M   'P 1'
#
loop_
_entity.id
_entity.type
_entity.pdbx_description
1 polymer ?
#
loop_
_entity_poly.entity_id
_entity_poly.type
_entity_poly.pdbx_seq_one_letter_code
_entity_poly.pdbx_strand_id
1 'polypeptide(L)'
;AVCRSNKSPWVCLTCSSVHCGRYVNGHAKRHYEEAHAGSRDARKGDKETEPHAVCMDCNSYSAFCYRCDDFVVNDNKLGSVQRLREHLQSLENSERLLNDRNGKRKCTDAGSPSKKHMKLNVRHGERV
;
A
#
# COMPACT_ATOMS: atom_id res chain seq x y z
N ALA A 1 -7.14 -18.91 -0.34
CA ALA A 1 -8.30 -17.99 -0.26
C ALA A 1 -7.81 -16.55 -0.38
N VAL A 2 -8.42 -15.74 -1.25
CA VAL A 2 -8.09 -14.31 -1.42
C VAL A 2 -8.62 -13.51 -0.23
N CYS A 3 -7.77 -12.68 0.37
CA CYS A 3 -8.18 -11.81 1.49
C CYS A 3 -9.06 -10.67 0.98
N ARG A 4 -10.17 -10.38 1.66
CA ARG A 4 -10.99 -9.18 1.38
C ARG A 4 -10.59 -7.95 2.20
N SER A 5 -9.61 -8.07 3.10
CA SER A 5 -9.13 -6.94 3.92
C SER A 5 -8.15 -6.08 3.13
N ASN A 6 -8.37 -4.77 3.15
CA ASN A 6 -7.42 -3.74 2.71
C ASN A 6 -6.54 -3.21 3.85
N LYS A 7 -6.65 -3.79 5.06
CA LYS A 7 -5.85 -3.40 6.23
C LYS A 7 -4.51 -4.13 6.23
N SER A 8 -3.43 -3.37 6.47
CA SER A 8 -2.05 -3.85 6.57
C SER A 8 -1.71 -4.87 5.48
N PRO A 9 -1.58 -4.42 4.21
CA PRO A 9 -1.06 -5.25 3.13
C PRO A 9 0.44 -5.47 3.31
N TRP A 10 0.87 -6.73 3.17
CA TRP A 10 2.27 -7.15 3.23
C TRP A 10 2.65 -7.83 1.93
N VAL A 11 3.75 -7.41 1.33
CA VAL A 11 4.32 -8.00 0.12
C VAL A 11 5.43 -8.99 0.46
N CYS A 12 5.38 -10.18 -0.11
CA CYS A 12 6.49 -11.14 -0.04
C CYS A 12 7.65 -10.67 -0.90
N LEU A 13 8.86 -10.61 -0.34
CA LEU A 13 10.05 -10.14 -1.08
C LEU A 13 10.63 -11.21 -2.04
N THR A 14 10.17 -12.45 -1.95
CA THR A 14 10.59 -13.54 -2.84
C THR A 14 9.74 -13.65 -4.10
N CYS A 15 8.42 -13.46 -3.99
CA CYS A 15 7.48 -13.71 -5.09
C CYS A 15 6.50 -12.56 -5.37
N SER A 16 6.63 -11.43 -4.68
CA SER A 16 5.80 -10.23 -4.86
C SER A 16 4.30 -10.43 -4.59
N SER A 17 3.89 -11.57 -4.02
CA SER A 17 2.50 -11.80 -3.61
C SER A 17 2.14 -10.93 -2.42
N VAL A 18 0.93 -10.35 -2.43
CA VAL A 18 0.43 -9.47 -1.36
C VAL A 18 -0.63 -10.20 -0.53
N HIS A 19 -0.45 -10.16 0.78
CA HIS A 19 -1.35 -10.77 1.76
C HIS A 19 -1.59 -9.82 2.93
N CYS A 20 -2.68 -10.00 3.69
CA CYS A 20 -2.85 -9.22 4.91
C CYS A 20 -1.88 -9.68 6.02
N GLY A 21 -1.51 -8.73 6.88
CA GLY A 21 -0.55 -8.95 7.96
C GLY A 21 -0.96 -9.99 9.01
N ARG A 22 0.02 -10.36 9.84
CA ARG A 22 -0.13 -11.39 10.88
C ARG A 22 -1.26 -11.12 11.88
N TYR A 23 -1.50 -9.84 12.18
CA TYR A 23 -2.54 -9.38 13.13
C TYR A 23 -3.90 -9.11 12.47
N VAL A 24 -4.02 -9.32 11.16
CA VAL A 24 -5.30 -9.27 10.44
C VAL A 24 -5.83 -10.70 10.34
N ASN A 25 -5.80 -11.34 9.17
CA ASN A 25 -6.19 -12.74 9.00
C ASN A 25 -4.99 -13.70 8.91
N GLY A 26 -3.77 -13.21 9.16
CA GLY A 26 -2.57 -14.07 9.16
C GLY A 26 -2.14 -14.61 7.80
N HIS A 27 -2.66 -14.08 6.69
CA HIS A 27 -2.42 -14.65 5.36
C HIS A 27 -0.96 -14.56 4.89
N ALA A 28 -0.23 -13.51 5.27
CA ALA A 28 1.20 -13.42 4.97
C ALA A 28 2.01 -14.51 5.70
N LYS A 29 1.61 -14.87 6.93
CA LYS A 29 2.21 -15.99 7.67
C LYS A 29 1.86 -17.34 7.05
N ARG A 30 0.58 -17.55 6.71
CA ARG A 30 0.12 -18.79 6.04
C ARG A 30 0.84 -19.00 4.71
N HIS A 31 1.07 -17.92 3.96
CA HIS A 31 1.85 -17.97 2.71
C HIS A 31 3.27 -18.52 2.92
N TYR A 32 3.96 -18.09 3.98
CA TYR A 32 5.26 -18.65 4.36
C TYR A 32 5.17 -20.14 4.70
N GLU A 33 4.21 -20.53 5.55
CA GLU A 33 4.01 -21.90 6.01
C GLU A 33 3.68 -22.87 4.85
N GLU A 34 2.81 -22.48 3.93
CA GLU A 34 2.43 -23.26 2.75
C GLU A 34 3.61 -23.42 1.77
N ALA A 35 4.35 -22.34 1.51
CA ALA A 35 5.53 -22.38 0.65
C ALA A 35 6.66 -23.25 1.23
N HIS A 36 6.80 -23.29 2.56
CA HIS A 36 7.76 -24.15 3.24
C HIS A 36 7.33 -25.62 3.24
N ALA A 37 6.05 -25.90 3.43
CA ALA A 37 5.52 -27.26 3.46
C ALA A 37 5.62 -27.98 2.10
N GLY A 38 5.41 -27.24 0.99
CA GLY A 38 5.47 -27.77 -0.37
C GLY A 38 6.87 -28.19 -0.86
N SER A 39 7.94 -27.81 -0.16
CA SER A 39 9.32 -28.18 -0.49
C SER A 39 9.67 -29.65 -0.13
N ARG A 40 8.81 -30.35 0.63
CA ARG A 40 9.09 -31.71 1.13
C ARG A 40 8.80 -32.86 0.14
N ASP A 41 8.12 -32.61 -0.97
CA ASP A 41 7.79 -33.65 -1.98
C ASP A 41 8.48 -33.40 -3.34
N ALA A 42 9.71 -32.87 -3.30
CA ALA A 42 10.53 -32.58 -4.48
C ALA A 42 11.11 -33.86 -5.13
N ARG A 43 10.24 -34.72 -5.67
CA ARG A 43 10.60 -35.81 -6.60
C ARG A 43 10.71 -35.34 -8.05
N LYS A 44 10.93 -34.05 -8.29
CA LYS A 44 11.25 -33.51 -9.60
C LYS A 44 12.23 -32.38 -9.41
N GLY A 45 13.51 -32.66 -9.61
CA GLY A 45 14.58 -31.68 -9.54
C GLY A 45 14.34 -30.59 -10.57
N ASP A 46 13.97 -29.41 -10.11
CA ASP A 46 14.32 -28.15 -10.76
C ASP A 46 14.11 -26.99 -9.76
N LYS A 47 15.16 -26.19 -9.56
CA LYS A 47 15.24 -24.99 -8.70
C LYS A 47 15.04 -25.19 -7.18
N GLU A 48 16.13 -24.95 -6.45
CA GLU A 48 16.13 -24.47 -5.06
C GLU A 48 15.14 -23.30 -4.94
N THR A 49 13.93 -23.58 -4.47
CA THR A 49 12.92 -22.55 -4.25
C THR A 49 13.29 -21.80 -2.98
N GLU A 50 13.82 -20.59 -3.14
CA GLU A 50 14.12 -19.69 -2.03
C GLU A 50 12.92 -19.61 -1.06
N PRO A 51 13.15 -19.72 0.26
CA PRO A 51 12.07 -19.66 1.23
C PRO A 51 11.39 -18.29 1.20
N HIS A 52 10.06 -18.26 1.13
CA HIS A 52 9.24 -17.04 1.18
C HIS A 52 9.18 -16.43 2.60
N ALA A 53 10.34 -16.27 3.24
CA ALA A 53 10.49 -15.97 4.66
C ALA A 53 10.27 -14.49 5.00
N VAL A 54 10.57 -13.58 4.08
CA VAL A 54 10.56 -12.14 4.36
C VAL A 54 9.39 -11.46 3.67
N CYS A 55 8.60 -10.72 4.44
CA CYS A 55 7.55 -9.85 3.93
C CYS A 55 7.74 -8.41 4.42
N MET A 56 7.28 -7.45 3.63
CA MET A 56 7.33 -6.01 3.94
C MET A 56 5.92 -5.42 3.96
N ASP A 57 5.59 -4.64 4.99
CA ASP A 57 4.34 -3.88 5.07
C ASP A 57 4.36 -2.73 4.06
N CYS A 58 3.32 -2.59 3.24
CA CYS A 58 3.33 -1.59 2.17
C CYS A 58 3.12 -0.14 2.65
N ASN A 59 2.74 0.06 3.92
CA ASN A 59 2.46 1.39 4.47
C ASN A 59 3.65 1.94 5.28
N SER A 60 4.24 1.12 6.14
CA SER A 60 5.35 1.49 7.02
C SER A 60 6.71 1.06 6.48
N TYR A 61 6.73 0.26 5.41
CA TYR A 61 7.90 -0.42 4.87
C TYR A 61 8.60 -1.35 5.87
N SER A 62 8.03 -1.60 7.05
CA SER A 62 8.59 -2.52 8.04
C SER A 62 8.69 -3.93 7.45
N ALA A 63 9.81 -4.62 7.64
CA ALA A 63 10.04 -5.96 7.11
C ALA A 63 10.08 -6.96 8.26
N PHE A 64 9.46 -8.12 8.06
CA PHE A 64 9.36 -9.20 9.05
C PHE A 64 9.82 -10.52 8.44
N CYS A 65 10.63 -11.25 9.18
CA CYS A 65 11.11 -12.57 8.80
C CYS A 65 10.34 -13.64 9.59
N TYR A 66 9.48 -14.40 8.92
CA TYR A 66 8.71 -15.48 9.54
C TYR A 66 9.56 -16.67 9.99
N ARG A 67 10.76 -16.83 9.41
CA ARG A 67 11.72 -17.86 9.84
C ARG A 67 12.39 -17.51 11.17
N CYS A 68 12.74 -16.24 11.35
CA CYS A 68 13.36 -15.74 12.57
C CYS A 68 12.33 -15.35 13.65
N ASP A 69 11.05 -15.24 13.25
CA ASP A 69 9.95 -14.65 14.02
C ASP A 69 10.30 -13.26 14.58
N ASP A 70 10.99 -12.44 13.79
CA ASP A 70 11.46 -11.12 14.20
C ASP A 70 11.44 -10.10 13.04
N PHE A 71 11.42 -8.82 13.40
CA PHE A 71 11.56 -7.73 12.46
C PHE A 71 12.98 -7.66 11.91
N VAL A 72 13.08 -7.39 10.61
CA VAL A 72 14.34 -7.16 9.92
C VAL A 72 14.78 -5.72 10.22
N VAL A 73 15.59 -5.57 11.27
CA VAL A 73 16.21 -4.29 11.65
C VAL A 73 17.47 -4.03 10.82
N ASN A 74 18.31 -5.05 10.67
CA ASN A 74 19.53 -5.00 9.86
C ASN A 74 19.28 -5.64 8.48
N ASP A 75 19.91 -5.10 7.45
CA ASP A 75 19.86 -5.67 6.10
C ASP A 75 20.95 -6.73 5.90
N ASN A 76 20.87 -7.46 4.79
CA ASN A 76 21.97 -8.28 4.30
C ASN A 76 23.10 -7.40 3.74
N LYS A 77 24.25 -8.03 3.45
CA LYS A 77 25.42 -7.35 2.87
C LYS A 77 25.15 -6.65 1.54
N LEU A 78 24.11 -7.06 0.81
CA LEU A 78 23.71 -6.48 -0.46
C LEU A 78 22.80 -5.25 -0.29
N GLY A 79 22.35 -4.93 0.92
CA GLY A 79 21.50 -3.78 1.20
C GLY A 79 20.18 -3.80 0.41
N SER A 80 19.64 -4.99 0.12
CA SER A 80 18.49 -5.12 -0.78
C SER A 80 17.19 -4.56 -0.18
N VAL A 81 16.98 -4.75 1.12
CA VAL A 81 15.78 -4.27 1.81
C VAL A 81 15.84 -2.74 1.94
N GLN A 82 17.02 -2.20 2.23
CA GLN A 82 17.29 -0.77 2.35
C GLN A 82 17.08 -0.06 1.01
N ARG A 83 17.64 -0.59 -0.08
CA ARG A 83 17.42 -0.04 -1.43
C ARG A 83 15.94 -0.03 -1.81
N LEU A 84 15.20 -1.09 -1.44
CA LEU A 84 13.75 -1.13 -1.66
C LEU A 84 13.03 -0.04 -0.86
N ARG A 85 13.36 0.13 0.43
CA ARG A 85 12.78 1.20 1.27
C ARG A 85 13.04 2.59 0.68
N GLU A 86 14.28 2.88 0.32
CA GLU A 86 14.68 4.16 -0.26
C GLU A 86 13.93 4.44 -1.57
N HIS A 87 13.82 3.43 -2.44
CA HIS A 87 13.08 3.56 -3.68
C HIS A 87 11.59 3.86 -3.43
N LEU A 88 10.92 3.10 -2.57
CA LEU A 88 9.50 3.30 -2.25
C LEU A 88 9.25 4.67 -1.61
N GLN A 89 10.11 5.10 -0.69
CA GLN A 89 10.02 6.44 -0.08
C GLN A 89 10.22 7.56 -1.11
N SER A 90 11.14 7.39 -2.06
CA SER A 90 11.36 8.38 -3.12
C SER A 90 10.13 8.55 -4.02
N LEU A 91 9.44 7.45 -4.33
CA LEU A 91 8.20 7.46 -5.11
C LEU A 91 7.08 8.18 -4.35
N GLU A 92 6.90 7.85 -3.07
CA GLU A 92 5.89 8.50 -2.22
C GLU A 92 6.14 10.02 -2.10
N ASN A 93 7.40 10.42 -1.91
CA ASN A 93 7.77 11.83 -1.88
C ASN A 93 7.49 12.52 -3.22
N SER A 94 7.80 11.86 -4.35
CA SER A 94 7.54 12.42 -5.68
C SER A 94 6.04 12.61 -5.93
N GLU A 95 5.20 11.65 -5.53
CA GLU A 95 3.75 11.72 -5.67
C GLU A 95 3.18 12.90 -4.87
N ARG A 96 3.63 13.06 -3.62
CA ARG A 96 3.26 14.20 -2.77
C ARG A 96 3.59 15.54 -3.43
N LEU A 97 4.79 15.68 -3.99
CA LEU A 97 5.21 16.91 -4.68
C LEU A 97 4.37 17.22 -5.93
N LEU A 98 3.97 16.20 -6.70
CA LEU A 98 3.09 16.38 -7.86
C LEU A 98 1.68 16.81 -7.43
N ASN A 99 1.16 16.21 -6.36
CA ASN A 99 -0.15 16.55 -5.80
C ASN A 99 -0.19 18.00 -5.27
N ASP A 100 0.88 18.48 -4.64
CA ASP A 100 1.01 19.88 -4.18
C ASP A 100 1.02 20.88 -5.35
N ARG A 101 1.70 20.55 -6.46
CA ARG A 101 1.71 21.40 -7.67
C ARG A 101 0.32 21.50 -8.31
N ASN A 102 -0.49 20.46 -8.19
CA ASN A 102 -1.87 20.49 -8.67
C ASN A 102 -2.82 21.25 -7.75
N GLY A 103 -2.54 21.33 -6.44
CA GLY A 103 -3.29 22.14 -5.47
C GLY A 103 -3.15 23.65 -5.68
N LYS A 104 -2.03 24.11 -6.22
CA LYS A 104 -1.73 25.55 -6.44
C LYS A 104 -2.39 26.19 -7.67
N ARG A 105 -3.19 25.45 -8.45
CA ARG A 105 -3.88 25.95 -9.66
C ARG A 105 -5.34 26.42 -9.43
N LYS A 106 -5.77 26.64 -8.19
CA LYS A 106 -7.11 27.17 -7.87
C LYS A 106 -7.08 28.42 -6.99
N CYS A 107 -6.31 29.45 -7.36
CA CYS A 107 -6.43 30.79 -6.76
C CYS A 107 -6.08 31.90 -7.76
N THR A 108 -6.96 32.20 -8.72
CA THR A 108 -7.03 33.54 -9.35
C THR A 108 -8.46 33.78 -9.85
N ASP A 109 -9.28 34.44 -9.03
CA ASP A 109 -10.00 35.62 -9.49
C ASP A 109 -10.43 36.43 -8.26
N ALA A 110 -9.75 37.56 -8.06
CA ALA A 110 -10.16 38.60 -7.14
C ALA A 110 -10.76 39.73 -8.00
N GLY A 111 -12.09 39.83 -8.01
CA GLY A 111 -12.83 40.93 -8.60
C GLY A 111 -14.17 41.15 -7.89
N SER A 112 -14.22 42.13 -6.99
CA SER A 112 -15.44 42.75 -6.40
C SER A 112 -15.37 44.26 -6.71
N PRO A 113 -16.44 45.13 -6.58
CA PRO A 113 -17.83 44.92 -6.13
C PRO A 113 -18.95 45.71 -6.93
N SER A 114 -20.22 45.53 -6.48
CA SER A 114 -21.29 46.55 -6.30
C SER A 114 -22.48 46.79 -7.28
N LYS A 115 -23.69 46.49 -6.73
CA LYS A 115 -25.01 47.21 -6.75
C LYS A 115 -25.94 47.12 -7.98
N LYS A 116 -27.16 46.56 -7.84
CA LYS A 116 -28.48 47.20 -7.52
C LYS A 116 -29.68 46.29 -7.92
N HIS A 117 -30.46 45.91 -6.91
CA HIS A 117 -31.92 45.75 -6.80
C HIS A 117 -32.83 45.63 -8.06
N MET A 118 -33.70 44.60 -8.09
CA MET A 118 -35.19 44.75 -8.17
C MET A 118 -35.92 43.41 -7.92
N LYS A 119 -36.99 43.47 -7.12
CA LYS A 119 -37.90 42.39 -6.69
C LYS A 119 -38.95 42.09 -7.77
N LEU A 120 -39.41 40.83 -7.88
CA LEU A 120 -40.86 40.54 -7.94
C LEU A 120 -41.19 39.08 -7.55
N ASN A 121 -42.17 38.94 -6.66
CA ASN A 121 -42.75 37.68 -6.19
C ASN A 121 -43.81 37.17 -7.17
N VAL A 122 -43.94 35.84 -7.35
CA VAL A 122 -45.23 35.19 -7.62
C VAL A 122 -45.28 33.84 -6.89
N ARG A 123 -46.35 33.64 -6.13
CA ARG A 123 -46.70 32.42 -5.39
C ARG A 123 -47.61 31.50 -6.23
N HIS A 124 -47.62 30.23 -5.82
CA HIS A 124 -48.68 29.21 -5.89
C HIS A 124 -48.62 28.18 -7.03
N GLY A 125 -48.76 26.92 -6.60
CA GLY A 125 -49.12 25.79 -7.46
C GLY A 125 -48.82 24.42 -6.87
N GLU A 126 -49.31 24.12 -5.66
CA GLU A 126 -49.46 22.73 -5.19
C GLU A 126 -50.33 21.93 -6.16
N ARG A 127 -49.92 20.71 -6.49
CA ARG A 127 -50.75 19.75 -7.20
C ARG A 127 -50.44 18.33 -6.69
N VAL A 128 -51.18 17.92 -5.66
CA VAL A 128 -51.74 16.56 -5.48
C VAL A 128 -52.90 16.64 -4.50
#